data_AF-A0A6G1MEL4-F1
#
_entry.id   AF-A0A6G1MEL4-F1
#
_cell.length_a   1.000
_cell.length_b   1.000
_cell.length_c   1.000
_cell.angle_alpha   90.00
_cell.angle_beta   90.00
_cell.angle_gamma   90.00
#
_symmetry.space_group_name_H-M   'P 1'
#
loop_
_entity.id
_entity.type
_entity.pdbx_description
1 polymer ?
#
loop_
_entity_poly.entity_id
_entity_poly.type
_entity_poly.pdbx_seq_one_letter_code
_entity_poly.pdbx_strand_id
1 'polypeptide(L)'
;MPFNPNAHSRWVPYTTDAIAEASYDPLSDTHIPFRASLNHFHQNWAHIHSSRPQLFLRPQSIEELRLIVILAGRCQKRITVIGSGHTPNALTCTPGWMVSLDDFQEVLKVNEDTREITVQSGIRLYQLHRVLDSLGLAMPNLGTISEQSISGAISTATHGSSLHHGLISDDITSLTILLSNGDLISCFRDGTTEPKIFDENDGLSLFRAALVSLGALGIITSITFQARKAFNLAWTQTLHPHIDVITHWNSQIFGAAEYERVWWYPYTGKALHWSASPTTLSPTPPPPSWFGTTIGYHINQIMLLTTVYFPSLTPLAEKAMFYMQYGYHIHSSAKGTVTGVSTSVDAMSMNCLYRQYVNEWSIPLSSGPEFLHRLQSWLLGKRYDVHKIPFDNTVSSTRVYAHSPIEVRPSYPAPDHRDEEFRPYLDTHQKGEPSLYINATLFKPYGRDIPGREKFYEVFEWLMKEYGGKPHWAKNWSTLGKREFKSMYGENLEKWVDIRKRVDGNGVFLNDFVNLYLEDGNGNGELEEVEGMFGEKDEEKVIEKEAKWKGKQAVRRLSDESDVTMTASSGSLRNSLLAGSYDHLRASETEMSFMEVEGPPPFADL
;
A
#
# COMPACT_ATOMS: atom_id res chain seq x y z
N MET A 1 27.44 -17.01 24.01
CA MET A 1 27.40 -18.47 24.29
C MET A 1 28.51 -19.11 23.47
N PRO A 2 29.21 -20.14 23.97
CA PRO A 2 30.28 -20.80 23.22
C PRO A 2 29.78 -21.42 21.91
N PHE A 3 30.71 -21.69 21.00
CA PHE A 3 30.49 -22.35 19.72
C PHE A 3 29.60 -23.61 19.87
N ASN A 4 28.50 -23.63 19.12
CA ASN A 4 27.57 -24.75 19.07
C ASN A 4 27.49 -25.29 17.63
N PRO A 5 28.18 -26.42 17.31
CA PRO A 5 28.22 -26.96 15.95
C PRO A 5 26.84 -27.40 15.43
N ASN A 6 25.85 -27.54 16.32
CA ASN A 6 24.49 -27.94 15.98
C ASN A 6 23.49 -26.77 15.95
N ALA A 7 23.96 -25.51 16.09
CA ALA A 7 23.11 -24.31 16.17
C ALA A 7 22.09 -24.21 15.02
N HIS A 8 22.44 -24.76 13.85
CA HIS A 8 21.62 -24.68 12.64
C HIS A 8 21.20 -26.04 12.07
N SER A 9 21.36 -27.13 12.82
CA SER A 9 21.05 -28.50 12.34
C SER A 9 19.62 -28.65 11.79
N ARG A 10 18.66 -27.90 12.34
CA ARG A 10 17.26 -27.84 11.88
C ARG A 10 17.10 -27.29 10.44
N TRP A 11 18.02 -26.44 9.98
CA TRP A 11 17.91 -25.71 8.72
C TRP A 11 18.70 -26.35 7.58
N VAL A 12 19.54 -27.35 7.86
CA VAL A 12 20.36 -28.07 6.88
C VAL A 12 19.57 -28.54 5.64
N PRO A 13 18.32 -29.04 5.73
CA PRO A 13 17.54 -29.41 4.55
C PRO A 13 17.25 -28.26 3.57
N TYR A 14 17.39 -27.01 4.03
CA TYR A 14 17.06 -25.79 3.29
C TYR A 14 18.30 -24.98 2.89
N THR A 15 19.40 -25.12 3.65
CA THR A 15 20.62 -24.30 3.50
C THR A 15 21.89 -25.09 3.24
N THR A 16 21.87 -26.43 3.30
CA THR A 16 23.06 -27.32 3.34
C THR A 16 23.95 -27.06 4.58
N ASP A 17 25.12 -27.72 4.66
CA ASP A 17 26.14 -27.45 5.69
C ASP A 17 26.73 -26.03 5.59
N ALA A 18 26.48 -25.32 4.48
CA ALA A 18 26.94 -23.96 4.25
C ALA A 18 26.48 -22.96 5.32
N ILE A 19 25.36 -23.20 6.00
CA ILE A 19 24.91 -22.32 7.09
C ILE A 19 25.85 -22.36 8.29
N ALA A 20 26.38 -23.54 8.66
CA ALA A 20 27.29 -23.65 9.80
C ALA A 20 28.61 -22.92 9.51
N GLU A 21 29.12 -23.06 8.28
CA GLU A 21 30.32 -22.35 7.81
C GLU A 21 30.08 -20.83 7.74
N ALA A 22 29.00 -20.38 7.08
CA ALA A 22 28.76 -18.97 6.80
C ALA A 22 28.31 -18.16 8.03
N SER A 23 27.69 -18.81 9.01
CA SER A 23 27.24 -18.15 10.24
C SER A 23 28.33 -18.05 11.30
N TYR A 24 29.40 -18.84 11.22
CA TYR A 24 30.42 -18.86 12.27
C TYR A 24 31.26 -17.58 12.25
N ASP A 25 31.30 -16.90 13.40
CA ASP A 25 32.19 -15.77 13.64
C ASP A 25 33.40 -16.24 14.47
N PRO A 26 34.61 -16.30 13.86
CA PRO A 26 35.81 -16.76 14.54
C PRO A 26 36.32 -15.77 15.61
N LEU A 27 35.89 -14.51 15.59
CA LEU A 27 36.32 -13.51 16.59
C LEU A 27 35.55 -13.68 17.90
N SER A 28 34.25 -13.94 17.81
CA SER A 28 33.41 -14.16 18.98
C SER A 28 33.29 -15.63 19.40
N ASP A 29 33.76 -16.57 18.57
CA ASP A 29 33.57 -18.02 18.72
C ASP A 29 32.07 -18.38 18.86
N THR A 30 31.23 -17.71 18.05
CA THR A 30 29.77 -17.89 18.07
C THR A 30 29.19 -18.01 16.65
N HIS A 31 27.91 -18.35 16.55
CA HIS A 31 27.19 -18.31 15.29
C HIS A 31 26.28 -17.08 15.22
N ILE A 32 26.29 -16.40 14.07
CA ILE A 32 25.27 -15.44 13.68
C ILE A 32 23.92 -16.16 13.71
N PRO A 33 22.92 -15.64 14.44
CA PRO A 33 21.61 -16.26 14.48
C PRO A 33 20.97 -16.40 13.09
N PHE A 34 20.16 -17.46 12.92
CA PHE A 34 19.36 -17.66 11.71
C PHE A 34 17.91 -17.90 12.11
N ARG A 35 17.15 -16.81 12.24
CA ARG A 35 15.77 -16.79 12.74
C ARG A 35 14.78 -17.17 11.63
N ALA A 36 14.76 -18.45 11.29
CA ALA A 36 13.86 -19.01 10.28
C ALA A 36 12.65 -19.73 10.88
N SER A 37 11.59 -19.87 10.08
CA SER A 37 10.45 -20.75 10.35
C SER A 37 9.95 -21.38 9.03
N LEU A 38 9.35 -22.58 9.13
CA LEU A 38 9.01 -23.43 7.96
C LEU A 38 7.53 -23.38 7.56
N ASN A 39 6.66 -22.93 8.46
CA ASN A 39 5.21 -23.10 8.33
C ASN A 39 4.50 -21.76 8.19
N HIS A 40 5.19 -20.74 7.69
CA HIS A 40 4.56 -19.45 7.44
C HIS A 40 3.61 -19.57 6.25
N PHE A 41 2.37 -19.12 6.44
CA PHE A 41 1.42 -18.92 5.36
C PHE A 41 1.29 -17.42 5.15
N HIS A 42 1.78 -16.94 4.00
CA HIS A 42 1.67 -15.54 3.65
C HIS A 42 0.38 -15.30 2.91
N GLN A 43 -0.36 -14.28 3.32
CA GLN A 43 -1.55 -13.79 2.63
C GLN A 43 -1.51 -12.26 2.65
N ASN A 44 -1.71 -11.65 1.49
CA ASN A 44 -1.75 -10.19 1.44
C ASN A 44 -3.01 -9.64 2.14
N TRP A 45 -2.97 -8.36 2.53
CA TRP A 45 -4.04 -7.72 3.32
C TRP A 45 -5.43 -7.83 2.66
N ALA A 46 -5.49 -7.82 1.33
CA ALA A 46 -6.73 -7.93 0.56
C ALA A 46 -7.26 -9.39 0.42
N HIS A 47 -6.48 -10.38 0.84
CA HIS A 47 -6.74 -11.81 0.67
C HIS A 47 -7.01 -12.15 -0.80
N ILE A 48 -6.17 -11.63 -1.70
CA ILE A 48 -6.23 -11.88 -3.15
C ILE A 48 -5.14 -12.88 -3.53
N HIS A 49 -3.95 -12.71 -2.96
CA HIS A 49 -2.80 -13.57 -3.21
C HIS A 49 -2.27 -14.15 -1.90
N SER A 50 -1.76 -15.36 -1.99
CA SER A 50 -1.11 -16.06 -0.88
C SER A 50 0.00 -16.95 -1.40
N SER A 51 1.00 -17.21 -0.57
CA SER A 51 2.06 -18.17 -0.86
C SER A 51 2.54 -18.87 0.42
N ARG A 52 3.27 -19.97 0.26
CA ARG A 52 3.99 -20.65 1.34
C ARG A 52 5.48 -20.57 1.05
N PRO A 53 6.22 -19.60 1.62
CA PRO A 53 7.65 -19.55 1.42
C PRO A 53 8.32 -20.78 2.04
N GLN A 54 9.40 -21.24 1.43
CA GLN A 54 10.22 -22.33 1.95
C GLN A 54 10.78 -22.01 3.34
N LEU A 55 11.26 -20.77 3.52
CA LEU A 55 11.71 -20.22 4.80
C LEU A 55 11.10 -18.84 5.00
N PHE A 56 10.58 -18.57 6.19
CA PHE A 56 10.23 -17.23 6.65
C PHE A 56 11.23 -16.77 7.70
N LEU A 57 11.92 -15.67 7.41
CA LEU A 57 13.10 -15.16 8.11
C LEU A 57 12.81 -13.82 8.77
N ARG A 58 13.25 -13.64 10.01
CA ARG A 58 13.09 -12.41 10.81
C ARG A 58 14.44 -11.96 11.39
N PRO A 59 15.31 -11.36 10.56
CA PRO A 59 16.63 -10.90 11.01
C PRO A 59 16.50 -9.68 11.95
N GLN A 60 17.46 -9.56 12.87
CA GLN A 60 17.56 -8.44 13.82
C GLN A 60 18.85 -7.63 13.67
N SER A 61 19.76 -8.04 12.78
CA SER A 61 21.04 -7.38 12.55
C SER A 61 21.45 -7.41 11.08
N ILE A 62 22.44 -6.57 10.72
CA ILE A 62 23.04 -6.54 9.39
C ILE A 62 23.77 -7.86 9.10
N GLU A 63 24.40 -8.46 10.10
CA GLU A 63 25.11 -9.73 9.99
C GLU A 63 24.16 -10.87 9.63
N GLU A 64 22.96 -10.89 10.23
CA GLU A 64 21.91 -11.86 9.87
C GLU A 64 21.41 -11.66 8.45
N LEU A 65 21.18 -10.40 8.04
CA LEU A 65 20.78 -10.08 6.67
C LEU A 65 21.85 -10.53 5.67
N ARG A 66 23.13 -10.25 5.94
CA ARG A 66 24.26 -10.68 5.10
C ARG A 66 24.34 -12.20 5.02
N LEU A 67 24.18 -12.90 6.14
CA LEU A 67 24.13 -14.36 6.19
C LEU A 67 23.01 -14.90 5.30
N ILE A 68 21.80 -14.35 5.41
CA ILE A 68 20.64 -14.75 4.61
C ILE A 68 20.92 -14.61 3.11
N VAL A 69 21.46 -13.46 2.69
CA VAL A 69 21.72 -13.18 1.27
C VAL A 69 22.80 -14.09 0.70
N ILE A 70 23.90 -14.28 1.42
CA ILE A 70 24.99 -15.18 1.01
C ILE A 70 24.48 -16.62 0.88
N LEU A 71 23.70 -17.09 1.86
CA LEU A 71 23.14 -18.43 1.82
C LEU A 71 22.12 -18.61 0.69
N ALA A 72 21.25 -17.62 0.45
CA ALA A 72 20.32 -17.67 -0.66
C ALA A 72 21.05 -17.79 -2.00
N GLY A 73 22.12 -17.02 -2.20
CA GLY A 73 22.99 -17.14 -3.36
C GLY A 73 23.62 -18.54 -3.50
N ARG A 74 24.23 -19.08 -2.43
CA ARG A 74 24.83 -20.42 -2.41
C ARG A 74 23.82 -21.54 -2.68
N CYS A 75 22.60 -21.40 -2.14
CA CYS A 75 21.53 -22.39 -2.28
C CYS A 75 20.65 -22.17 -3.51
N GLN A 76 20.97 -21.19 -4.37
CA GLN A 76 20.18 -20.79 -5.53
C GLN A 76 18.70 -20.53 -5.19
N LYS A 77 18.48 -19.82 -4.09
CA LYS A 77 17.16 -19.41 -3.60
C LYS A 77 16.93 -17.94 -3.88
N ARG A 78 15.68 -17.64 -4.24
CA ARG A 78 15.19 -16.26 -4.37
C ARG A 78 14.68 -15.76 -3.03
N ILE A 79 14.92 -14.48 -2.75
CA ILE A 79 14.48 -13.75 -1.59
C ILE A 79 13.37 -12.79 -2.01
N THR A 80 12.30 -12.72 -1.23
CA THR A 80 11.32 -11.64 -1.28
C THR A 80 11.27 -10.96 0.08
N VAL A 81 11.56 -9.67 0.08
CA VAL A 81 11.51 -8.85 1.29
C VAL A 81 10.08 -8.35 1.47
N ILE A 82 9.55 -8.46 2.69
CA ILE A 82 8.20 -8.01 3.00
C ILE A 82 8.18 -7.02 4.18
N GLY A 83 7.22 -6.11 4.11
CA GLY A 83 6.71 -5.36 5.24
C GLY A 83 5.36 -5.94 5.68
N SER A 84 4.30 -5.13 5.64
CA SER A 84 2.97 -5.49 6.14
C SER A 84 2.13 -6.38 5.23
N GLY A 85 2.64 -6.77 4.06
CA GLY A 85 1.86 -7.54 3.08
C GLY A 85 0.65 -6.77 2.51
N HIS A 86 0.64 -5.44 2.58
CA HIS A 86 -0.53 -4.62 2.24
C HIS A 86 -0.79 -4.46 0.73
N THR A 87 0.21 -4.79 -0.12
CA THR A 87 0.07 -4.71 -1.57
C THR A 87 -0.99 -5.71 -2.07
N PRO A 88 -2.05 -5.27 -2.77
CA PRO A 88 -3.10 -6.18 -3.25
C PRO A 88 -2.66 -7.12 -4.38
N ASN A 89 -1.54 -6.85 -5.05
CA ASN A 89 -0.97 -7.72 -6.08
C ASN A 89 -0.01 -8.79 -5.50
N ALA A 90 0.58 -9.60 -6.38
CA ALA A 90 1.44 -10.72 -6.01
C ALA A 90 2.89 -10.35 -5.64
N LEU A 91 3.26 -9.06 -5.57
CA LEU A 91 4.65 -8.61 -5.34
C LEU A 91 5.27 -9.18 -4.05
N THR A 92 4.46 -9.46 -3.02
CA THR A 92 4.93 -10.04 -1.74
C THR A 92 4.85 -11.57 -1.69
N CYS A 93 4.39 -12.23 -2.75
CA CYS A 93 4.25 -13.67 -2.80
C CYS A 93 5.52 -14.32 -3.36
N THR A 94 5.95 -15.41 -2.73
CA THR A 94 7.10 -16.20 -3.18
C THR A 94 7.00 -17.64 -2.69
N PRO A 95 7.46 -18.62 -3.49
CA PRO A 95 7.75 -19.98 -3.02
C PRO A 95 9.16 -20.09 -2.40
N GLY A 96 10.01 -19.07 -2.60
CA GLY A 96 11.39 -19.03 -2.12
C GLY A 96 11.51 -18.65 -0.64
N TRP A 97 12.54 -17.87 -0.32
CA TRP A 97 12.74 -17.34 1.03
C TRP A 97 12.03 -16.01 1.16
N MET A 98 11.35 -15.83 2.28
CA MET A 98 10.65 -14.59 2.62
C MET A 98 11.32 -13.96 3.83
N VAL A 99 11.72 -12.70 3.70
CA VAL A 99 12.41 -11.95 4.76
C VAL A 99 11.52 -10.82 5.22
N SER A 100 11.06 -10.86 6.48
CA SER A 100 10.34 -9.75 7.10
C SER A 100 11.33 -8.86 7.84
N LEU A 101 11.25 -7.55 7.59
CA LEU A 101 12.06 -6.56 8.29
C LEU A 101 11.36 -5.97 9.53
N ASP A 102 10.28 -6.58 10.01
CA ASP A 102 9.49 -6.05 11.13
C ASP A 102 10.29 -5.95 12.44
N ASP A 103 11.36 -6.76 12.58
CA ASP A 103 12.28 -6.69 13.71
C ASP A 103 13.51 -5.80 13.44
N PHE A 104 13.50 -5.04 12.34
CA PHE A 104 14.55 -4.12 11.89
C PHE A 104 13.98 -2.69 11.75
N GLN A 105 13.63 -2.08 12.89
CA GLN A 105 12.78 -0.89 12.98
C GLN A 105 13.32 0.23 13.90
N GLU A 106 14.62 0.22 14.21
CA GLU A 106 15.24 1.22 15.08
C GLU A 106 15.40 2.59 14.41
N VAL A 107 15.40 3.65 15.23
CA VAL A 107 15.83 4.99 14.81
C VAL A 107 17.33 5.12 15.08
N LEU A 108 18.10 5.34 14.01
CA LEU A 108 19.56 5.26 14.05
C LEU A 108 20.21 6.63 14.31
N LYS A 109 19.65 7.70 13.73
CA LYS A 109 20.20 9.05 13.85
C LYS A 109 19.10 10.09 13.70
N VAL A 110 19.16 11.13 14.52
CA VAL A 110 18.34 12.34 14.41
C VAL A 110 19.27 13.54 14.40
N ASN A 111 19.21 14.34 13.35
CA ASN A 111 19.88 15.64 13.31
C ASN A 111 18.84 16.74 13.46
N GLU A 112 18.75 17.36 14.63
CA GLU A 112 17.74 18.40 14.91
C GLU A 112 17.96 19.69 14.10
N ASP A 113 19.23 20.02 13.80
CA ASP A 113 19.59 21.24 13.06
C ASP A 113 19.15 21.12 11.60
N THR A 114 19.47 20.00 10.95
CA THR A 114 19.09 19.75 9.54
C THR A 114 17.68 19.16 9.41
N ARG A 115 17.13 18.58 10.47
CA ARG A 115 15.89 17.78 10.49
C ARG A 115 15.96 16.53 9.60
N GLU A 116 17.14 15.97 9.45
CA GLU A 116 17.31 14.67 8.82
C GLU A 116 17.21 13.56 9.86
N ILE A 117 16.41 12.55 9.56
CA ILE A 117 16.27 11.35 10.39
C ILE A 117 16.70 10.13 9.58
N THR A 118 17.55 9.30 10.17
CA THR A 118 17.91 7.98 9.65
C THR A 118 17.21 6.90 10.48
N VAL A 119 16.46 6.02 9.82
CA VAL A 119 15.75 4.90 10.44
C VAL A 119 16.08 3.59 9.73
N GLN A 120 15.95 2.48 10.44
CA GLN A 120 15.94 1.15 9.82
C GLN A 120 14.67 0.99 8.96
N SER A 121 14.84 0.30 7.85
CA SER A 121 13.89 0.24 6.74
C SER A 121 12.58 -0.48 7.07
N GLY A 122 12.55 -1.29 8.12
CA GLY A 122 11.38 -2.06 8.56
C GLY A 122 10.36 -1.25 9.35
N ILE A 123 10.75 -0.09 9.90
CA ILE A 123 9.87 0.74 10.74
C ILE A 123 8.55 1.05 10.01
N ARG A 124 7.43 0.82 10.70
CA ARG A 124 6.10 1.16 10.19
C ARG A 124 5.90 2.67 10.23
N LEU A 125 5.19 3.20 9.24
CA LEU A 125 4.91 4.64 9.16
C LEU A 125 4.18 5.13 10.43
N TYR A 126 3.24 4.37 11.00
CA TYR A 126 2.58 4.75 12.26
C TYR A 126 3.55 4.84 13.45
N GLN A 127 4.62 4.03 13.49
CA GLN A 127 5.65 4.10 14.53
C GLN A 127 6.54 5.32 14.29
N LEU A 128 6.96 5.50 13.04
CA LEU A 128 7.76 6.65 12.62
C LEU A 128 7.05 7.97 12.93
N HIS A 129 5.75 8.07 12.67
CA HIS A 129 4.95 9.27 12.98
C HIS A 129 4.99 9.62 14.47
N ARG A 130 4.88 8.62 15.37
CA ARG A 130 4.97 8.85 16.82
C ARG A 130 6.36 9.33 17.24
N VAL A 131 7.42 8.77 16.65
CA VAL A 131 8.78 9.22 16.93
C VAL A 131 8.96 10.67 16.47
N LEU A 132 8.55 10.99 15.23
CA LEU A 132 8.66 12.35 14.71
C LEU A 132 7.87 13.36 15.54
N ASP A 133 6.64 13.02 15.94
CA ASP A 133 5.82 13.88 16.79
C ASP A 133 6.49 14.18 18.13
N SER A 134 7.12 13.18 18.76
CA SER A 134 7.88 13.37 20.01
C SER A 134 9.09 14.30 19.87
N LEU A 135 9.60 14.47 18.63
CA LEU A 135 10.71 15.36 18.28
C LEU A 135 10.22 16.72 17.75
N GLY A 136 8.90 16.97 17.72
CA GLY A 136 8.33 18.17 17.10
C GLY A 136 8.51 18.23 15.57
N LEU A 137 8.63 17.06 14.93
CA LEU A 137 8.83 16.88 13.49
C LEU A 137 7.65 16.13 12.86
N ALA A 138 7.56 16.16 11.53
CA ALA A 138 6.61 15.41 10.74
C ALA A 138 7.18 15.10 9.35
N MET A 139 6.66 14.06 8.71
CA MET A 139 6.92 13.83 7.28
C MET A 139 6.25 14.93 6.44
N PRO A 140 6.87 15.41 5.35
CA PRO A 140 6.26 16.41 4.47
C PRO A 140 5.03 15.91 3.73
N ASN A 141 5.05 14.64 3.31
CA ASN A 141 3.97 14.03 2.57
C ASN A 141 3.67 12.62 3.10
N LEU A 142 2.41 12.20 3.04
CA LEU A 142 1.97 10.89 3.51
C LEU A 142 1.08 10.20 2.47
N GLY A 143 1.25 8.88 2.38
CA GLY A 143 0.23 8.02 1.82
C GLY A 143 -0.93 7.86 2.81
N THR A 144 -2.04 7.32 2.33
CA THR A 144 -3.24 7.11 3.15
C THR A 144 -3.06 6.09 4.28
N ILE A 145 -2.14 5.12 4.12
CA ILE A 145 -2.02 3.92 4.96
C ILE A 145 -0.72 3.98 5.76
N SER A 146 -0.82 3.83 7.08
CA SER A 146 0.32 3.97 7.99
C SER A 146 0.90 2.63 8.46
N GLU A 147 0.28 1.51 8.08
CA GLU A 147 0.71 0.13 8.36
C GLU A 147 1.87 -0.31 7.46
N GLN A 148 2.18 0.44 6.41
CA GLN A 148 3.31 0.15 5.52
C GLN A 148 4.64 0.38 6.26
N SER A 149 5.68 -0.42 5.94
CA SER A 149 7.05 -0.01 6.28
C SER A 149 7.48 1.16 5.40
N ILE A 150 8.38 2.00 5.89
CA ILE A 150 8.94 3.10 5.08
C ILE A 150 9.59 2.57 3.79
N SER A 151 10.32 1.45 3.84
CA SER A 151 10.91 0.82 2.65
C SER A 151 9.88 0.27 1.67
N GLY A 152 8.79 -0.33 2.16
CA GLY A 152 7.71 -0.80 1.32
C GLY A 152 6.97 0.35 0.63
N ALA A 153 6.77 1.47 1.35
CA ALA A 153 6.14 2.66 0.80
C ALA A 153 6.93 3.22 -0.38
N ILE A 154 8.25 3.43 -0.22
CA ILE A 154 9.08 3.98 -1.30
C ILE A 154 9.27 2.99 -2.43
N SER A 155 9.53 1.71 -2.12
CA SER A 155 9.86 0.70 -3.13
C SER A 155 8.72 0.44 -4.11
N THR A 156 7.50 0.85 -3.75
CA THR A 156 6.28 0.71 -4.57
C THR A 156 5.71 2.06 -5.04
N ALA A 157 6.52 3.12 -5.03
CA ALA A 157 6.17 4.47 -5.47
C ALA A 157 4.94 5.05 -4.75
N THR A 158 4.84 4.87 -3.43
CA THR A 158 3.74 5.46 -2.66
C THR A 158 3.81 6.98 -2.75
N HIS A 159 2.66 7.60 -2.95
CA HIS A 159 2.49 9.04 -3.11
C HIS A 159 1.34 9.56 -2.23
N GLY A 160 1.41 10.86 -1.93
CA GLY A 160 0.34 11.58 -1.26
C GLY A 160 -0.70 12.14 -2.23
N SER A 161 -1.26 13.30 -1.87
CA SER A 161 -2.33 13.95 -2.63
C SER A 161 -2.12 15.45 -2.65
N SER A 162 -1.18 15.92 -3.47
CA SER A 162 -0.68 17.30 -3.45
C SER A 162 -0.08 17.71 -4.79
N LEU A 163 -0.23 18.98 -5.18
CA LEU A 163 0.54 19.57 -6.29
C LEU A 163 1.90 20.13 -5.85
N HIS A 164 2.21 20.06 -4.56
CA HIS A 164 3.46 20.52 -3.96
C HIS A 164 4.41 19.37 -3.61
N HIS A 165 3.88 18.15 -3.48
CA HIS A 165 4.63 16.96 -3.09
C HIS A 165 4.38 15.83 -4.10
N GLY A 166 5.44 15.08 -4.43
CA GLY A 166 5.36 13.93 -5.34
C GLY A 166 5.30 12.60 -4.58
N LEU A 167 6.22 11.69 -4.91
CA LEU A 167 6.34 10.41 -4.20
C LEU A 167 6.87 10.65 -2.79
N ILE A 168 6.59 9.76 -1.84
CA ILE A 168 7.22 9.80 -0.50
C ILE A 168 8.76 9.70 -0.63
N SER A 169 9.25 9.04 -1.68
CA SER A 169 10.69 8.94 -1.96
C SER A 169 11.34 10.28 -2.31
N ASP A 170 10.58 11.32 -2.65
CA ASP A 170 11.13 12.65 -2.98
C ASP A 170 11.85 13.26 -1.77
N ASP A 171 11.46 12.91 -0.54
CA ASP A 171 12.08 13.43 0.68
C ASP A 171 13.32 12.64 1.13
N ILE A 172 13.70 11.56 0.43
CA ILE A 172 14.86 10.71 0.82
C ILE A 172 16.18 11.37 0.42
N THR A 173 17.10 11.57 1.36
CA THR A 173 18.43 12.13 1.07
C THR A 173 19.49 11.05 0.89
N SER A 174 19.33 9.90 1.55
CA SER A 174 20.18 8.72 1.35
C SER A 174 19.47 7.43 1.75
N LEU A 175 19.97 6.30 1.26
CA LEU A 175 19.55 4.97 1.70
C LEU A 175 20.74 4.02 1.72
N THR A 176 20.70 3.02 2.58
CA THR A 176 21.71 1.95 2.62
C THR A 176 21.08 0.64 2.16
N ILE A 177 21.68 -0.01 1.17
CA ILE A 177 21.20 -1.24 0.55
C ILE A 177 22.23 -2.37 0.70
N LEU A 178 21.76 -3.55 1.10
CA LEU A 178 22.53 -4.79 1.10
C LEU A 178 22.31 -5.51 -0.24
N LEU A 179 23.39 -5.65 -1.02
CA LEU A 179 23.38 -6.26 -2.34
C LEU A 179 23.52 -7.79 -2.27
N SER A 180 23.31 -8.48 -3.40
CA SER A 180 23.30 -9.95 -3.42
C SER A 180 24.66 -10.61 -3.21
N ASN A 181 25.75 -9.84 -3.35
CA ASN A 181 27.10 -10.25 -3.01
C ASN A 181 27.45 -10.07 -1.52
N GLY A 182 26.55 -9.48 -0.72
CA GLY A 182 26.75 -9.21 0.71
C GLY A 182 27.36 -7.83 1.03
N ASP A 183 27.65 -7.02 0.02
CA ASP A 183 28.12 -5.64 0.20
C ASP A 183 26.98 -4.75 0.71
N LEU A 184 27.31 -3.92 1.70
CA LEU A 184 26.41 -2.92 2.24
C LEU A 184 26.84 -1.55 1.73
N ILE A 185 25.95 -0.88 0.99
CA ILE A 185 26.29 0.35 0.26
C ILE A 185 25.29 1.43 0.64
N SER A 186 25.80 2.53 1.19
CA SER A 186 25.05 3.76 1.37
C SER A 186 25.13 4.59 0.10
N CYS A 187 23.98 4.91 -0.48
CA CYS A 187 23.86 5.73 -1.68
C CYS A 187 23.21 7.06 -1.30
N PHE A 188 23.81 8.14 -1.77
CA PHE A 188 23.36 9.50 -1.49
C PHE A 188 22.80 10.14 -2.76
N ARG A 189 21.95 11.13 -2.56
CA ARG A 189 21.27 11.85 -3.64
C ARG A 189 22.21 12.58 -4.61
N ASP A 190 23.39 12.98 -4.15
CA ASP A 190 24.43 13.61 -4.98
C ASP A 190 25.23 12.59 -5.81
N GLY A 191 24.90 11.31 -5.72
CA GLY A 191 25.56 10.22 -6.43
C GLY A 191 26.75 9.62 -5.68
N THR A 192 27.15 10.19 -4.54
CA THR A 192 28.22 9.60 -3.73
C THR A 192 27.77 8.25 -3.14
N THR A 193 28.75 7.38 -2.88
CA THR A 193 28.53 6.08 -2.23
C THR A 193 29.54 5.83 -1.13
N GLU A 194 29.09 5.13 -0.08
CA GLU A 194 29.95 4.65 1.00
C GLU A 194 29.75 3.14 1.20
N PRO A 195 30.82 2.32 1.10
CA PRO A 195 32.15 2.68 0.60
C PRO A 195 32.12 3.14 -0.88
N LYS A 196 33.12 3.92 -1.30
CA LYS A 196 33.23 4.46 -2.67
C LYS A 196 33.60 3.39 -3.69
N ILE A 197 32.67 2.47 -3.94
CA ILE A 197 32.79 1.36 -4.91
C ILE A 197 32.26 1.79 -6.28
N PHE A 198 31.25 2.65 -6.31
CA PHE A 198 30.71 3.22 -7.53
C PHE A 198 31.23 4.63 -7.75
N ASP A 199 31.41 5.01 -9.03
CA ASP A 199 31.56 6.42 -9.39
C ASP A 199 30.25 7.19 -9.16
N GLU A 200 30.29 8.52 -9.26
CA GLU A 200 29.15 9.38 -8.94
C GLU A 200 27.93 9.13 -9.84
N ASN A 201 28.15 8.77 -11.11
CA ASN A 201 27.05 8.49 -12.04
C ASN A 201 26.40 7.14 -11.72
N ASP A 202 27.20 6.12 -11.46
CA ASP A 202 26.72 4.81 -11.08
C ASP A 202 26.06 4.81 -9.70
N GLY A 203 26.59 5.59 -8.76
CA GLY A 203 26.01 5.79 -7.43
C GLY A 203 24.67 6.52 -7.50
N LEU A 204 24.56 7.58 -8.31
CA LEU A 204 23.29 8.26 -8.57
C LEU A 204 22.29 7.32 -9.24
N SER A 205 22.75 6.52 -10.20
CA SER A 205 21.92 5.51 -10.87
C SER A 205 21.37 4.49 -9.87
N LEU A 206 22.23 3.94 -9.00
CA LEU A 206 21.80 3.00 -7.96
C LEU A 206 20.80 3.65 -6.97
N PHE A 207 21.07 4.87 -6.53
CA PHE A 207 20.15 5.63 -5.66
C PHE A 207 18.77 5.77 -6.31
N ARG A 208 18.72 6.25 -7.55
CA ARG A 208 17.46 6.44 -8.31
C ARG A 208 16.72 5.13 -8.55
N ALA A 209 17.43 4.04 -8.80
CA ALA A 209 16.82 2.72 -8.95
C ALA A 209 16.23 2.21 -7.61
N ALA A 210 16.92 2.47 -6.49
CA ALA A 210 16.51 2.03 -5.17
C ALA A 210 15.29 2.79 -4.61
N LEU A 211 15.08 4.05 -5.01
CA LEU A 211 13.89 4.81 -4.61
C LEU A 211 12.58 4.14 -5.04
N VAL A 212 12.57 3.36 -6.13
CA VAL A 212 11.48 2.46 -6.53
C VAL A 212 12.08 1.10 -6.90
N SER A 213 12.53 0.36 -5.88
CA SER A 213 13.30 -0.88 -6.04
C SER A 213 12.45 -2.13 -6.32
N LEU A 214 11.16 -2.11 -5.96
CA LEU A 214 10.28 -3.28 -5.94
C LEU A 214 10.84 -4.49 -5.16
N GLY A 215 11.84 -4.26 -4.29
CA GLY A 215 12.57 -5.30 -3.58
C GLY A 215 13.53 -6.13 -4.44
N ALA A 216 13.83 -5.70 -5.68
CA ALA A 216 14.56 -6.50 -6.67
C ALA A 216 16.05 -6.16 -6.84
N LEU A 217 16.54 -5.14 -6.14
CA LEU A 217 17.94 -4.70 -6.20
C LEU A 217 18.78 -5.21 -5.03
N GLY A 218 18.14 -5.53 -3.91
CA GLY A 218 18.78 -5.72 -2.63
C GLY A 218 17.82 -5.45 -1.48
N ILE A 219 18.31 -5.62 -0.25
CA ILE A 219 17.56 -5.30 0.96
C ILE A 219 17.93 -3.87 1.37
N ILE A 220 17.02 -2.91 1.22
CA ILE A 220 17.19 -1.59 1.83
C ILE A 220 17.17 -1.80 3.34
N THR A 221 18.22 -1.38 4.04
CA THR A 221 18.43 -1.60 5.48
C THR A 221 18.17 -0.35 6.30
N SER A 222 18.52 0.82 5.78
CA SER A 222 18.20 2.11 6.40
C SER A 222 17.89 3.17 5.36
N ILE A 223 17.13 4.17 5.77
CA ILE A 223 16.69 5.31 4.95
C ILE A 223 16.90 6.57 5.77
N THR A 224 17.50 7.58 5.14
CA THR A 224 17.57 8.95 5.66
C THR A 224 16.64 9.83 4.85
N PHE A 225 15.79 10.60 5.52
CA PHE A 225 14.87 11.52 4.86
C PHE A 225 14.81 12.88 5.56
N GLN A 226 14.44 13.89 4.78
CA GLN A 226 14.26 15.26 5.24
C GLN A 226 12.87 15.42 5.87
N ALA A 227 12.80 15.55 7.19
CA ALA A 227 11.56 15.91 7.87
C ALA A 227 11.33 17.43 7.86
N ARG A 228 10.08 17.81 8.14
CA ARG A 228 9.69 19.20 8.43
C ARG A 228 9.26 19.34 9.89
N LYS A 229 9.16 20.59 10.36
CA LYS A 229 8.56 20.85 11.68
C LYS A 229 7.13 20.32 11.71
N ALA A 230 6.73 19.75 12.85
CA ALA A 230 5.37 19.30 13.07
C ALA A 230 4.37 20.43 12.78
N PHE A 231 3.26 20.08 12.15
CA PHE A 231 2.27 21.02 11.67
C PHE A 231 0.87 20.43 11.75
N ASN A 232 -0.11 21.30 11.92
CA ASN A 232 -1.52 20.94 11.84
C ASN A 232 -2.05 21.30 10.46
N LEU A 233 -3.15 20.65 10.07
CA LEU A 233 -3.85 20.91 8.83
C LEU A 233 -5.26 21.43 9.14
N ALA A 234 -5.57 22.62 8.61
CA ALA A 234 -6.94 23.08 8.51
C ALA A 234 -7.53 22.49 7.23
N TRP A 235 -8.53 21.64 7.37
CA TRP A 235 -9.14 20.92 6.27
C TRP A 235 -10.60 21.32 6.06
N THR A 236 -11.05 21.18 4.83
CA THR A 236 -12.41 21.47 4.37
C THR A 236 -12.89 20.35 3.46
N GLN A 237 -14.10 19.87 3.69
CA GLN A 237 -14.81 18.92 2.84
C GLN A 237 -16.00 19.63 2.21
N THR A 238 -16.07 19.67 0.88
CA THR A 238 -17.17 20.29 0.15
C THR A 238 -17.72 19.32 -0.89
N LEU A 239 -19.05 19.23 -0.95
CA LEU A 239 -19.74 18.46 -1.97
C LEU A 239 -19.99 19.30 -3.22
N HIS A 240 -19.56 18.78 -4.36
CA HIS A 240 -19.73 19.42 -5.66
C HIS A 240 -20.57 18.53 -6.60
N PRO A 241 -21.48 19.11 -7.39
CA PRO A 241 -22.01 18.47 -8.58
C PRO A 241 -20.87 18.05 -9.53
N HIS A 242 -21.05 16.94 -10.25
CA HIS A 242 -20.06 16.47 -11.23
C HIS A 242 -19.66 17.54 -12.26
N ILE A 243 -20.61 18.34 -12.72
CA ILE A 243 -20.35 19.40 -13.70
C ILE A 243 -19.45 20.50 -13.13
N ASP A 244 -19.59 20.84 -11.85
CA ASP A 244 -18.77 21.87 -11.20
C ASP A 244 -17.33 21.36 -11.03
N VAL A 245 -17.17 20.08 -10.69
CA VAL A 245 -15.84 19.44 -10.60
C VAL A 245 -15.11 19.52 -11.94
N ILE A 246 -15.78 19.18 -13.04
CA ILE A 246 -15.20 19.26 -14.38
C ILE A 246 -14.90 20.71 -14.76
N THR A 247 -15.84 21.63 -14.52
CA THR A 247 -15.75 23.03 -14.97
C THR A 247 -14.66 23.80 -14.21
N HIS A 248 -14.46 23.49 -12.92
CA HIS A 248 -13.53 24.21 -12.05
C HIS A 248 -12.28 23.41 -11.68
N TRP A 249 -11.99 22.34 -12.43
CA TRP A 249 -10.91 21.38 -12.18
C TRP A 249 -9.56 22.03 -11.78
N ASN A 250 -9.04 22.95 -12.60
CA ASN A 250 -7.73 23.59 -12.38
C ASN A 250 -7.76 24.87 -11.53
N SER A 251 -8.94 25.27 -11.03
CA SER A 251 -9.11 26.59 -10.38
C SER A 251 -9.64 26.52 -8.96
N GLN A 252 -10.53 25.56 -8.68
CA GLN A 252 -11.18 25.41 -7.38
C GLN A 252 -11.11 23.99 -6.83
N ILE A 253 -10.83 22.99 -7.68
CA ILE A 253 -10.69 21.59 -7.24
C ILE A 253 -9.22 21.26 -6.98
N PHE A 254 -8.33 21.55 -7.92
CA PHE A 254 -6.90 21.35 -7.75
C PHE A 254 -6.12 22.65 -7.87
N GLY A 255 -5.20 22.88 -6.94
CA GLY A 255 -4.33 24.05 -6.83
C GLY A 255 -4.78 25.11 -5.82
N ALA A 256 -5.85 24.87 -5.06
CA ALA A 256 -6.37 25.80 -4.06
C ALA A 256 -5.77 25.58 -2.66
N ALA A 257 -5.34 24.35 -2.36
CA ALA A 257 -4.73 23.97 -1.09
C ALA A 257 -3.47 23.12 -1.28
N GLU A 258 -2.69 22.94 -0.21
CA GLU A 258 -1.47 22.12 -0.28
C GLU A 258 -1.79 20.64 -0.50
N TYR A 259 -2.86 20.14 0.11
CA TYR A 259 -3.33 18.75 -0.04
C TYR A 259 -4.78 18.71 -0.49
N GLU A 260 -5.09 17.92 -1.51
CA GLU A 260 -6.42 17.89 -2.13
C GLU A 260 -6.77 16.48 -2.60
N ARG A 261 -8.01 16.02 -2.36
CA ARG A 261 -8.54 14.70 -2.75
C ARG A 261 -9.96 14.83 -3.22
N VAL A 262 -10.37 14.00 -4.18
CA VAL A 262 -11.77 13.95 -4.61
C VAL A 262 -12.27 12.51 -4.64
N TRP A 263 -13.35 12.23 -3.90
CA TRP A 263 -14.13 10.99 -4.06
C TRP A 263 -15.31 11.25 -4.97
N TRP A 264 -15.27 10.65 -6.14
CA TRP A 264 -16.26 10.84 -7.18
C TRP A 264 -17.27 9.69 -7.20
N TYR A 265 -18.55 10.03 -7.09
CA TYR A 265 -19.67 9.09 -6.97
C TYR A 265 -20.42 9.01 -8.30
N PRO A 266 -20.18 7.97 -9.13
CA PRO A 266 -20.69 7.90 -10.50
C PRO A 266 -22.21 8.04 -10.62
N TYR A 267 -22.98 7.44 -9.71
CA TYR A 267 -24.43 7.30 -9.87
C TYR A 267 -25.23 8.43 -9.24
N THR A 268 -24.69 9.08 -8.21
CA THR A 268 -25.26 10.30 -7.63
C THR A 268 -24.93 11.54 -8.46
N GLY A 269 -23.88 11.48 -9.29
CA GLY A 269 -23.42 12.63 -10.07
C GLY A 269 -22.81 13.72 -9.22
N LYS A 270 -22.17 13.35 -8.11
CA LYS A 270 -21.55 14.25 -7.13
C LYS A 270 -20.13 13.81 -6.83
N ALA A 271 -19.35 14.72 -6.26
CA ALA A 271 -18.05 14.41 -5.71
C ALA A 271 -17.87 15.09 -4.36
N LEU A 272 -17.16 14.43 -3.45
CA LEU A 272 -16.66 15.03 -2.23
C LEU A 272 -15.23 15.49 -2.48
N HIS A 273 -15.01 16.80 -2.41
CA HIS A 273 -13.70 17.41 -2.48
C HIS A 273 -13.22 17.69 -1.05
N TRP A 274 -12.09 17.10 -0.66
CA TRP A 274 -11.37 17.42 0.55
C TRP A 274 -10.14 18.22 0.21
N SER A 275 -9.92 19.33 0.90
CA SER A 275 -8.75 20.18 0.75
C SER A 275 -8.18 20.56 2.12
N ALA A 276 -6.87 20.68 2.23
CA ALA A 276 -6.21 21.01 3.49
C ALA A 276 -4.92 21.81 3.30
N SER A 277 -4.68 22.76 4.20
CA SER A 277 -3.47 23.59 4.22
C SER A 277 -2.88 23.67 5.63
N PRO A 278 -1.56 23.82 5.77
CA PRO A 278 -0.92 24.00 7.07
C PRO A 278 -1.51 25.18 7.85
N THR A 279 -1.65 24.99 9.16
CA THR A 279 -2.21 25.99 10.07
C THR A 279 -1.50 26.00 11.42
N THR A 280 -1.58 27.12 12.12
CA THR A 280 -1.14 27.28 13.51
C THR A 280 -2.25 27.04 14.52
N LEU A 281 -3.48 26.81 14.05
CA LEU A 281 -4.61 26.48 14.91
C LEU A 281 -4.41 25.12 15.58
N SER A 282 -4.94 24.97 16.79
CA SER A 282 -4.92 23.71 17.52
C SER A 282 -5.91 22.70 16.94
N PRO A 283 -5.60 21.38 16.97
CA PRO A 283 -6.51 20.36 16.52
C PRO A 283 -7.84 20.38 17.30
N THR A 284 -8.91 20.12 16.58
CA THR A 284 -10.27 19.98 17.11
C THR A 284 -10.74 18.55 16.91
N PRO A 285 -11.57 17.98 17.82
CA PRO A 285 -12.15 16.67 17.58
C PRO A 285 -12.88 16.62 16.22
N PRO A 286 -12.71 15.53 15.44
CA PRO A 286 -13.40 15.42 14.16
C PRO A 286 -14.91 15.35 14.40
N PRO A 287 -15.72 15.80 13.42
CA PRO A 287 -17.17 15.64 13.48
C PRO A 287 -17.58 14.17 13.65
N PRO A 288 -18.64 13.88 14.41
CA PRO A 288 -19.07 12.51 14.68
C PRO A 288 -19.63 11.83 13.43
N SER A 289 -19.05 10.69 13.07
CA SER A 289 -19.46 9.87 11.91
C SER A 289 -20.25 8.64 12.35
N TRP A 290 -21.52 8.52 11.95
CA TRP A 290 -22.25 7.26 12.12
C TRP A 290 -21.65 6.14 11.24
N PHE A 291 -21.08 6.51 10.09
CA PHE A 291 -20.49 5.58 9.12
C PHE A 291 -19.24 4.86 9.68
N GLY A 292 -18.50 5.53 10.57
CA GLY A 292 -17.35 4.96 11.27
C GLY A 292 -17.68 4.09 12.49
N THR A 293 -18.97 3.92 12.81
CA THR A 293 -19.38 3.01 13.89
C THR A 293 -19.44 1.57 13.40
N THR A 294 -19.35 0.60 14.31
CA THR A 294 -19.56 -0.84 14.00
C THR A 294 -20.89 -1.10 13.29
N ILE A 295 -21.95 -0.36 13.66
CA ILE A 295 -23.26 -0.47 13.00
C ILE A 295 -23.17 0.06 11.55
N GLY A 296 -22.60 1.25 11.35
CA GLY A 296 -22.44 1.84 10.02
C GLY A 296 -21.59 0.96 9.09
N TYR A 297 -20.52 0.40 9.63
CA TYR A 297 -19.66 -0.57 8.97
C TYR A 297 -20.44 -1.78 8.43
N HIS A 298 -21.24 -2.44 9.26
CA HIS A 298 -22.02 -3.60 8.84
C HIS A 298 -23.19 -3.25 7.92
N ILE A 299 -23.84 -2.10 8.11
CA ILE A 299 -24.89 -1.62 7.20
C ILE A 299 -24.32 -1.50 5.77
N ASN A 300 -23.17 -0.86 5.63
CA ASN A 300 -22.54 -0.66 4.34
C ASN A 300 -22.07 -1.98 3.71
N GLN A 301 -21.44 -2.87 4.49
CA GLN A 301 -21.07 -4.20 4.00
C GLN A 301 -22.28 -5.04 3.56
N ILE A 302 -23.39 -5.00 4.29
CA ILE A 302 -24.62 -5.70 3.90
C ILE A 302 -25.17 -5.12 2.61
N MET A 303 -25.22 -3.78 2.47
CA MET A 303 -25.67 -3.15 1.23
C MET A 303 -24.79 -3.55 0.04
N LEU A 304 -23.46 -3.49 0.18
CA LEU A 304 -22.55 -3.96 -0.87
C LEU A 304 -22.67 -5.47 -1.13
N LEU A 305 -22.93 -6.29 -0.10
CA LEU A 305 -23.19 -7.71 -0.28
C LEU A 305 -24.47 -7.93 -1.12
N THR A 306 -25.52 -7.13 -0.94
CA THR A 306 -26.71 -7.24 -1.78
C THR A 306 -26.41 -6.95 -3.26
N THR A 307 -25.48 -6.05 -3.55
CA THR A 307 -25.08 -5.74 -4.93
C THR A 307 -24.21 -6.83 -5.55
N VAL A 308 -23.52 -7.64 -4.75
CA VAL A 308 -22.85 -8.87 -5.24
C VAL A 308 -23.86 -9.86 -5.81
N TYR A 309 -25.03 -10.01 -5.18
CA TYR A 309 -26.09 -10.91 -5.70
C TYR A 309 -26.97 -10.25 -6.77
N PHE A 310 -27.16 -8.93 -6.68
CA PHE A 310 -27.98 -8.15 -7.60
C PHE A 310 -27.22 -6.89 -8.07
N PRO A 311 -26.27 -7.00 -9.03
CA PRO A 311 -25.44 -5.87 -9.44
C PRO A 311 -26.20 -4.64 -9.93
N SER A 312 -27.42 -4.82 -10.46
CA SER A 312 -28.29 -3.72 -10.88
C SER A 312 -28.73 -2.79 -9.72
N LEU A 313 -28.58 -3.22 -8.47
CA LEU A 313 -28.86 -2.41 -7.29
C LEU A 313 -27.70 -1.48 -6.91
N THR A 314 -26.50 -1.62 -7.48
CA THR A 314 -25.34 -0.78 -7.12
C THR A 314 -25.60 0.72 -7.20
N PRO A 315 -26.26 1.26 -8.26
CA PRO A 315 -26.60 2.67 -8.30
C PRO A 315 -27.56 3.13 -7.19
N LEU A 316 -28.44 2.24 -6.73
CA LEU A 316 -29.36 2.53 -5.62
C LEU A 316 -28.61 2.47 -4.28
N ALA A 317 -27.74 1.49 -4.09
CA ALA A 317 -26.90 1.35 -2.91
C ALA A 317 -25.98 2.56 -2.71
N GLU A 318 -25.31 3.03 -3.78
CA GLU A 318 -24.49 4.25 -3.73
C GLU A 318 -25.34 5.46 -3.31
N LYS A 319 -26.49 5.67 -3.96
CA LYS A 319 -27.39 6.79 -3.63
C LYS A 319 -27.86 6.71 -2.18
N ALA A 320 -28.29 5.54 -1.72
CA ALA A 320 -28.74 5.34 -0.36
C ALA A 320 -27.64 5.67 0.65
N MET A 321 -26.44 5.09 0.49
CA MET A 321 -25.28 5.38 1.35
C MET A 321 -24.91 6.86 1.34
N PHE A 322 -24.80 7.44 0.14
CA PHE A 322 -24.46 8.84 -0.04
C PHE A 322 -25.45 9.76 0.69
N TYR A 323 -26.75 9.55 0.51
CA TYR A 323 -27.77 10.40 1.14
C TYR A 323 -27.91 10.15 2.65
N MET A 324 -27.64 8.94 3.14
CA MET A 324 -27.53 8.67 4.58
C MET A 324 -26.33 9.39 5.21
N GLN A 325 -25.23 9.52 4.47
CA GLN A 325 -24.00 10.14 4.96
C GLN A 325 -24.05 11.68 4.89
N TYR A 326 -24.56 12.23 3.79
CA TYR A 326 -24.47 13.66 3.49
C TYR A 326 -25.82 14.40 3.48
N GLY A 327 -26.95 13.68 3.51
CA GLY A 327 -28.31 14.25 3.48
C GLY A 327 -28.80 14.68 2.08
N TYR A 328 -30.09 15.01 1.97
CA TYR A 328 -30.75 15.34 0.69
C TYR A 328 -30.65 16.83 0.30
N HIS A 329 -30.43 17.74 1.25
CA HIS A 329 -30.49 19.20 1.06
C HIS A 329 -29.12 19.82 0.75
N ILE A 330 -28.50 19.43 -0.36
CA ILE A 330 -27.14 19.89 -0.74
C ILE A 330 -27.13 20.73 -2.03
N HIS A 331 -28.26 21.39 -2.35
CA HIS A 331 -28.35 22.24 -3.55
C HIS A 331 -27.84 23.68 -3.33
N SER A 332 -27.30 24.00 -2.16
CA SER A 332 -26.58 25.27 -1.94
C SER A 332 -25.24 25.01 -1.28
N SER A 333 -24.17 25.47 -1.93
CA SER A 333 -22.76 25.34 -1.56
C SER A 333 -22.39 25.74 -0.13
N ALA A 334 -23.25 26.46 0.60
CA ALA A 334 -22.99 26.86 2.00
C ALA A 334 -23.38 25.81 3.06
N LYS A 335 -24.19 24.78 2.75
CA LYS A 335 -24.65 23.75 3.72
C LYS A 335 -24.00 22.38 3.57
N GLY A 336 -23.20 22.18 2.52
CA GLY A 336 -22.49 20.93 2.23
C GLY A 336 -21.01 20.94 2.59
N THR A 337 -20.58 21.95 3.35
CA THR A 337 -19.19 22.15 3.73
C THR A 337 -18.98 21.80 5.20
N VAL A 338 -18.00 20.94 5.47
CA VAL A 338 -17.55 20.56 6.81
C VAL A 338 -16.09 20.97 6.93
N THR A 339 -15.70 21.56 8.05
CA THR A 339 -14.32 22.00 8.29
C THR A 339 -13.81 21.44 9.62
N GLY A 340 -12.50 21.36 9.75
CA GLY A 340 -11.86 21.00 11.00
C GLY A 340 -10.37 21.28 10.98
N VAL A 341 -9.73 21.08 12.13
CA VAL A 341 -8.28 21.11 12.28
C VAL A 341 -7.84 19.79 12.87
N SER A 342 -6.86 19.14 12.26
CA SER A 342 -6.24 17.92 12.77
C SER A 342 -4.72 18.02 12.72
N THR A 343 -4.01 17.12 13.39
CA THR A 343 -2.58 16.93 13.14
C THR A 343 -2.36 16.53 11.67
N SER A 344 -1.16 16.75 11.13
CA SER A 344 -0.85 16.36 9.74
C SER A 344 -1.11 14.89 9.46
N VAL A 345 -0.75 14.00 10.39
CA VAL A 345 -0.98 12.55 10.31
C VAL A 345 -2.48 12.24 10.30
N ASP A 346 -3.23 12.75 11.29
CA ASP A 346 -4.66 12.46 11.40
C ASP A 346 -5.49 13.00 10.22
N ALA A 347 -5.07 14.10 9.62
CA ALA A 347 -5.75 14.68 8.45
C ALA A 347 -5.47 13.90 7.15
N MET A 348 -4.28 13.30 7.01
CA MET A 348 -3.88 12.65 5.76
C MET A 348 -4.11 11.14 5.75
N SER A 349 -4.12 10.48 6.90
CA SER A 349 -4.36 9.03 7.00
C SER A 349 -5.85 8.68 6.89
N MET A 350 -6.17 7.50 6.36
CA MET A 350 -7.52 6.93 6.38
C MET A 350 -7.50 5.43 6.65
N ASN A 351 -8.60 4.88 7.16
CA ASN A 351 -8.80 3.43 7.25
C ASN A 351 -9.29 2.86 5.90
N CYS A 352 -8.70 1.74 5.45
CA CYS A 352 -9.14 1.00 4.26
C CYS A 352 -10.54 0.37 4.36
N LEU A 353 -11.24 0.53 5.50
CA LEU A 353 -12.54 -0.03 5.83
C LEU A 353 -12.59 -1.55 5.84
N TYR A 354 -12.66 -2.17 4.67
CA TYR A 354 -12.75 -3.60 4.48
C TYR A 354 -11.95 -4.01 3.26
N ARG A 355 -11.60 -5.30 3.19
CA ARG A 355 -10.77 -5.86 2.11
C ARG A 355 -11.28 -5.42 0.75
N GLN A 356 -10.36 -5.09 -0.15
CA GLN A 356 -10.69 -4.46 -1.42
C GLN A 356 -9.76 -4.89 -2.53
N TYR A 357 -10.30 -4.98 -3.74
CA TYR A 357 -9.51 -4.87 -4.95
C TYR A 357 -9.24 -3.39 -5.19
N VAL A 358 -8.00 -3.06 -5.51
CA VAL A 358 -7.61 -1.69 -5.83
C VAL A 358 -6.86 -1.70 -7.15
N ASN A 359 -7.35 -0.94 -8.12
CA ASN A 359 -6.66 -0.67 -9.38
C ASN A 359 -6.40 0.84 -9.43
N GLU A 360 -5.15 1.25 -9.64
CA GLU A 360 -4.79 2.67 -9.62
C GLU A 360 -3.71 2.94 -10.64
N TRP A 361 -3.91 4.02 -11.38
CA TRP A 361 -3.02 4.46 -12.44
C TRP A 361 -2.93 5.97 -12.39
N SER A 362 -1.84 6.52 -12.92
CA SER A 362 -1.63 7.95 -13.09
C SER A 362 -1.86 8.36 -14.54
N ILE A 363 -2.58 9.45 -14.78
CA ILE A 363 -2.72 10.10 -16.10
C ILE A 363 -2.36 11.59 -15.97
N PRO A 364 -2.21 12.33 -17.08
CA PRO A 364 -2.02 13.77 -17.01
C PRO A 364 -3.18 14.46 -16.26
N LEU A 365 -2.88 15.39 -15.35
CA LEU A 365 -3.92 16.07 -14.58
C LEU A 365 -4.95 16.77 -15.47
N SER A 366 -4.49 17.34 -16.58
CA SER A 366 -5.32 17.99 -17.59
C SER A 366 -6.36 17.05 -18.25
N SER A 367 -6.11 15.74 -18.26
CA SER A 367 -7.01 14.72 -18.84
C SER A 367 -8.13 14.28 -17.91
N GLY A 368 -8.04 14.59 -16.61
CA GLY A 368 -9.00 14.16 -15.58
C GLY A 368 -10.47 14.48 -15.87
N PRO A 369 -10.83 15.70 -16.30
CA PRO A 369 -12.23 16.06 -16.56
C PRO A 369 -12.88 15.20 -17.65
N GLU A 370 -12.17 14.98 -18.76
CA GLU A 370 -12.67 14.16 -19.87
C GLU A 370 -12.74 12.68 -19.46
N PHE A 371 -11.70 12.18 -18.78
CA PHE A 371 -11.66 10.82 -18.25
C PHE A 371 -12.90 10.52 -17.39
N LEU A 372 -13.16 11.36 -16.37
CA LEU A 372 -14.29 11.16 -15.46
C LEU A 372 -15.64 11.26 -16.19
N HIS A 373 -15.77 12.19 -17.13
CA HIS A 373 -16.98 12.35 -17.92
C HIS A 373 -17.28 11.10 -18.76
N ARG A 374 -16.27 10.56 -19.44
CA ARG A 374 -16.39 9.37 -20.30
C ARG A 374 -16.70 8.13 -19.46
N LEU A 375 -15.98 7.93 -18.35
CA LEU A 375 -16.22 6.82 -17.43
C LEU A 375 -17.63 6.87 -16.84
N GLN A 376 -18.11 8.06 -16.43
CA GLN A 376 -19.49 8.22 -15.95
C GLN A 376 -20.52 7.86 -17.00
N SER A 377 -20.36 8.43 -18.20
CA SER A 377 -21.29 8.23 -19.28
C SER A 377 -21.41 6.74 -19.63
N TRP A 378 -20.29 6.01 -19.60
CA TRP A 378 -20.27 4.57 -19.78
C TRP A 378 -20.90 3.79 -18.62
N LEU A 379 -20.60 4.13 -17.35
CA LEU A 379 -21.23 3.51 -16.17
C LEU A 379 -22.74 3.74 -16.14
N LEU A 380 -23.22 4.88 -16.65
CA LEU A 380 -24.64 5.22 -16.75
C LEU A 380 -25.33 4.58 -17.97
N GLY A 381 -24.61 3.83 -18.81
CA GLY A 381 -25.17 3.20 -20.00
C GLY A 381 -25.61 4.20 -21.07
N LYS A 382 -24.91 5.33 -21.16
CA LYS A 382 -25.12 6.30 -22.26
C LYS A 382 -24.63 5.69 -23.57
N ARG A 383 -25.04 6.29 -24.69
CA ARG A 383 -24.66 5.84 -26.03
C ARG A 383 -23.16 6.03 -26.29
N TYR A 384 -22.61 5.18 -27.16
CA TYR A 384 -21.20 5.19 -27.56
C TYR A 384 -20.69 6.56 -28.04
N ASP A 385 -21.52 7.33 -28.77
CA ASP A 385 -21.14 8.65 -29.27
C ASP A 385 -20.89 9.70 -28.17
N VAL A 386 -21.34 9.43 -26.94
CA VAL A 386 -21.08 10.27 -25.76
C VAL A 386 -19.74 9.91 -25.11
N HIS A 387 -19.52 8.62 -24.82
CA HIS A 387 -18.38 8.20 -24.00
C HIS A 387 -17.17 7.69 -24.79
N LYS A 388 -17.37 7.23 -26.03
CA LYS A 388 -16.32 6.70 -26.92
C LYS A 388 -15.46 5.61 -26.27
N ILE A 389 -16.10 4.66 -25.59
CA ILE A 389 -15.44 3.49 -24.97
C ILE A 389 -15.92 2.26 -25.74
N PRO A 390 -15.03 1.43 -26.31
CA PRO A 390 -15.37 0.34 -27.23
C PRO A 390 -15.92 -0.92 -26.52
N PHE A 391 -16.52 -0.73 -25.35
CA PHE A 391 -17.07 -1.78 -24.52
C PHE A 391 -18.54 -1.46 -24.23
N ASP A 392 -19.44 -2.32 -24.67
CA ASP A 392 -20.87 -2.11 -24.44
C ASP A 392 -21.24 -2.34 -22.98
N ASN A 393 -21.97 -1.38 -22.40
CA ASN A 393 -22.51 -1.44 -21.04
C ASN A 393 -24.01 -1.07 -21.00
N THR A 394 -24.67 -1.12 -22.16
CA THR A 394 -26.10 -0.79 -22.32
C THR A 394 -27.00 -2.03 -22.12
N VAL A 395 -26.46 -3.22 -22.35
CA VAL A 395 -27.16 -4.49 -22.19
C VAL A 395 -27.24 -4.87 -20.71
N SER A 396 -28.46 -4.89 -20.16
CA SER A 396 -28.72 -5.11 -18.73
C SER A 396 -28.09 -6.39 -18.17
N SER A 397 -28.12 -7.50 -18.93
CA SER A 397 -27.61 -8.80 -18.49
C SER A 397 -26.09 -8.90 -18.38
N THR A 398 -25.35 -7.99 -19.02
CA THR A 398 -23.87 -7.96 -19.02
C THR A 398 -23.32 -6.67 -18.44
N ARG A 399 -24.19 -5.84 -17.84
CA ARG A 399 -23.81 -4.52 -17.31
C ARG A 399 -22.94 -4.66 -16.08
N VAL A 400 -21.90 -3.83 -16.02
CA VAL A 400 -20.96 -3.76 -14.90
C VAL A 400 -21.06 -2.43 -14.15
N TYR A 401 -20.71 -2.49 -12.87
CA TYR A 401 -20.92 -1.40 -11.92
C TYR A 401 -19.68 -1.17 -11.05
N ALA A 402 -19.39 0.10 -10.75
CA ALA A 402 -18.41 0.50 -9.75
C ALA A 402 -19.06 0.41 -8.36
N HIS A 403 -18.44 -0.32 -7.44
CA HIS A 403 -19.00 -0.59 -6.11
C HIS A 403 -18.56 0.42 -5.04
N SER A 404 -17.67 1.34 -5.39
CA SER A 404 -17.09 2.36 -4.54
C SER A 404 -17.01 3.67 -5.31
N PRO A 405 -16.99 4.84 -4.64
CA PRO A 405 -16.50 6.05 -5.27
C PRO A 405 -15.11 5.84 -5.86
N ILE A 406 -14.86 6.52 -6.99
CA ILE A 406 -13.53 6.60 -7.60
C ILE A 406 -12.79 7.73 -6.90
N GLU A 407 -11.67 7.42 -6.28
CA GLU A 407 -10.82 8.43 -5.66
C GLU A 407 -9.85 8.98 -6.70
N VAL A 408 -9.70 10.30 -6.74
CA VAL A 408 -8.73 10.97 -7.61
C VAL A 408 -7.86 11.94 -6.82
N ARG A 409 -6.55 11.85 -7.05
CA ARG A 409 -5.51 12.49 -6.24
C ARG A 409 -4.47 13.16 -7.15
N PRO A 410 -4.19 14.46 -6.99
CA PRO A 410 -3.09 15.10 -7.70
C PRO A 410 -1.77 14.70 -7.04
N SER A 411 -0.71 14.64 -7.84
CA SER A 411 0.65 14.47 -7.35
C SER A 411 1.61 15.14 -8.31
N TYR A 412 2.52 15.94 -7.79
CA TYR A 412 3.54 16.57 -8.61
C TYR A 412 4.84 16.72 -7.83
N PRO A 413 5.99 16.28 -8.38
CA PRO A 413 7.26 16.48 -7.72
C PRO A 413 7.48 17.94 -7.32
N ALA A 414 8.06 18.12 -6.13
CA ALA A 414 8.44 19.43 -5.63
C ALA A 414 9.33 20.17 -6.66
N PRO A 415 9.32 21.50 -6.73
CA PRO A 415 10.00 22.25 -7.81
C PRO A 415 11.46 21.86 -8.08
N ASP A 416 12.21 21.57 -7.01
CA ASP A 416 13.59 21.08 -7.01
C ASP A 416 13.75 19.61 -7.45
N HIS A 417 12.65 18.86 -7.48
CA HIS A 417 12.55 17.44 -7.85
C HIS A 417 11.89 17.21 -9.23
N ARG A 418 11.53 18.29 -9.94
CA ARG A 418 10.89 18.19 -11.27
C ARG A 418 11.86 17.80 -12.37
N ASP A 419 13.16 17.95 -12.15
CA ASP A 419 14.17 17.51 -13.09
C ASP A 419 14.17 15.98 -13.18
N GLU A 420 14.10 15.45 -14.41
CA GLU A 420 14.14 14.01 -14.66
C GLU A 420 15.46 13.38 -14.19
N GLU A 421 16.52 14.16 -14.02
CA GLU A 421 17.82 13.67 -13.57
C GLU A 421 17.78 13.08 -12.15
N PHE A 422 16.91 13.59 -11.27
CA PHE A 422 16.84 13.15 -9.86
C PHE A 422 15.66 12.22 -9.56
N ARG A 423 14.77 12.01 -10.53
CA ARG A 423 13.58 11.18 -10.34
C ARG A 423 13.91 9.68 -10.40
N PRO A 424 13.19 8.84 -9.64
CA PRO A 424 13.34 7.39 -9.74
C PRO A 424 13.12 6.90 -11.18
N TYR A 425 13.84 5.88 -11.62
CA TYR A 425 13.67 5.36 -12.98
C TYR A 425 12.26 4.81 -13.24
N LEU A 426 11.69 4.14 -12.23
CA LEU A 426 10.35 3.56 -12.28
C LEU A 426 9.27 4.49 -11.72
N ASP A 427 9.49 5.81 -11.80
CA ASP A 427 8.52 6.81 -11.38
C ASP A 427 7.25 6.78 -12.25
N THR A 428 6.11 6.67 -11.56
CA THR A 428 4.78 6.56 -12.15
C THR A 428 4.18 7.91 -12.53
N HIS A 429 4.75 9.06 -12.19
CA HIS A 429 4.19 10.32 -12.67
C HIS A 429 4.41 10.51 -14.18
N GLN A 430 3.56 11.35 -14.74
CA GLN A 430 3.60 11.87 -16.09
C GLN A 430 4.75 12.85 -16.29
N LYS A 431 5.19 13.01 -17.54
CA LYS A 431 6.25 13.93 -17.92
C LYS A 431 5.66 15.29 -18.30
N GLY A 432 6.31 16.38 -17.89
CA GLY A 432 5.96 17.74 -18.33
C GLY A 432 4.76 18.40 -17.62
N GLU A 433 3.92 17.67 -16.90
CA GLU A 433 2.78 18.22 -16.14
C GLU A 433 2.47 17.41 -14.87
N PRO A 434 1.65 17.94 -13.94
CA PRO A 434 1.16 17.20 -12.78
C PRO A 434 0.42 15.92 -13.16
N SER A 435 0.53 14.91 -12.30
CA SER A 435 -0.20 13.65 -12.47
C SER A 435 -1.47 13.62 -11.65
N LEU A 436 -2.48 12.95 -12.20
CA LEU A 436 -3.69 12.56 -11.49
C LEU A 436 -3.68 11.05 -11.31
N TYR A 437 -3.54 10.61 -10.07
CA TYR A 437 -3.75 9.22 -9.70
C TYR A 437 -5.24 8.98 -9.55
N ILE A 438 -5.76 7.99 -10.28
CA ILE A 438 -7.17 7.58 -10.25
C ILE A 438 -7.24 6.19 -9.69
N ASN A 439 -7.93 6.05 -8.57
CA ASN A 439 -8.09 4.82 -7.82
C ASN A 439 -9.51 4.26 -8.03
N ALA A 440 -9.58 3.16 -8.75
CA ALA A 440 -10.78 2.37 -8.92
C ALA A 440 -10.80 1.24 -7.87
N THR A 441 -11.29 1.56 -6.68
CA THR A 441 -11.50 0.59 -5.61
C THR A 441 -12.79 -0.21 -5.83
N LEU A 442 -12.73 -1.51 -5.58
CA LEU A 442 -13.90 -2.37 -5.50
C LEU A 442 -13.83 -3.20 -4.21
N PHE A 443 -14.73 -2.93 -3.28
CA PHE A 443 -14.72 -3.57 -1.97
C PHE A 443 -15.24 -5.02 -1.98
N LYS A 444 -14.65 -5.88 -1.14
CA LYS A 444 -15.01 -7.29 -0.95
C LYS A 444 -15.90 -7.45 0.30
N PRO A 445 -17.22 -7.23 0.23
CA PRO A 445 -18.10 -7.34 1.39
C PRO A 445 -18.07 -8.78 1.93
N TYR A 446 -17.71 -8.92 3.20
CA TYR A 446 -17.49 -10.20 3.89
C TYR A 446 -16.53 -11.13 3.12
N GLY A 447 -15.54 -10.55 2.44
CA GLY A 447 -14.54 -11.27 1.66
C GLY A 447 -15.04 -11.84 0.33
N ARG A 448 -16.26 -11.52 -0.11
CA ARG A 448 -16.82 -12.00 -1.38
C ARG A 448 -16.26 -11.23 -2.58
N ASP A 449 -16.07 -11.96 -3.67
CA ASP A 449 -15.67 -11.39 -4.95
C ASP A 449 -16.86 -10.75 -5.67
N ILE A 450 -16.55 -9.82 -6.57
CA ILE A 450 -17.52 -8.89 -7.15
C ILE A 450 -17.78 -9.28 -8.61
N PRO A 451 -19.03 -9.51 -9.02
CA PRO A 451 -19.36 -9.81 -10.40
C PRO A 451 -18.94 -8.68 -11.34
N GLY A 452 -18.38 -9.02 -12.50
CA GLY A 452 -17.98 -8.04 -13.51
C GLY A 452 -16.70 -7.26 -13.17
N ARG A 453 -16.00 -7.57 -12.07
CA ARG A 453 -14.72 -6.96 -11.68
C ARG A 453 -13.72 -6.91 -12.83
N GLU A 454 -13.48 -8.04 -13.49
CA GLU A 454 -12.49 -8.16 -14.58
C GLU A 454 -12.85 -7.27 -15.75
N LYS A 455 -14.13 -7.27 -16.14
CA LYS A 455 -14.60 -6.40 -17.22
C LYS A 455 -14.53 -4.92 -16.86
N PHE A 456 -14.85 -4.55 -15.62
CA PHE A 456 -14.70 -3.18 -15.16
C PHE A 456 -13.24 -2.72 -15.19
N TYR A 457 -12.30 -3.54 -14.71
CA TYR A 457 -10.87 -3.23 -14.79
C TYR A 457 -10.32 -3.24 -16.21
N GLU A 458 -10.81 -4.12 -17.09
CA GLU A 458 -10.44 -4.07 -18.52
C GLU A 458 -10.80 -2.71 -19.14
N VAL A 459 -12.01 -2.22 -18.86
CA VAL A 459 -12.47 -0.92 -19.37
C VAL A 459 -11.72 0.24 -18.73
N PHE A 460 -11.54 0.20 -17.41
CA PHE A 460 -10.80 1.21 -16.68
C PHE A 460 -9.36 1.31 -17.19
N GLU A 461 -8.64 0.19 -17.29
CA GLU A 461 -7.26 0.14 -17.78
C GLU A 461 -7.16 0.56 -19.24
N TRP A 462 -8.10 0.16 -20.10
CA TRP A 462 -8.14 0.63 -21.49
C TRP A 462 -8.22 2.16 -21.56
N LEU A 463 -9.09 2.77 -20.75
CA LEU A 463 -9.23 4.22 -20.69
C LEU A 463 -7.96 4.87 -20.12
N MET A 464 -7.35 4.32 -19.07
CA MET A 464 -6.07 4.83 -18.53
C MET A 464 -4.98 4.82 -19.59
N LYS A 465 -4.87 3.74 -20.38
CA LYS A 465 -3.90 3.61 -21.47
C LYS A 465 -4.11 4.63 -22.59
N GLU A 466 -5.36 4.95 -22.92
CA GLU A 466 -5.69 5.97 -23.94
C GLU A 466 -5.09 7.35 -23.59
N TYR A 467 -5.00 7.66 -22.30
CA TYR A 467 -4.40 8.90 -21.78
C TYR A 467 -2.92 8.74 -21.39
N GLY A 468 -2.23 7.71 -21.90
CA GLY A 468 -0.80 7.49 -21.61
C GLY A 468 -0.53 7.12 -20.14
N GLY A 469 -1.49 6.48 -19.49
CA GLY A 469 -1.41 6.23 -18.06
C GLY A 469 -0.37 5.18 -17.66
N LYS A 470 0.13 5.28 -16.42
CA LYS A 470 1.04 4.30 -15.82
C LYS A 470 0.40 3.66 -14.58
N PRO A 471 0.47 2.33 -14.41
CA PRO A 471 -0.07 1.68 -13.21
C PRO A 471 0.76 2.02 -11.97
N HIS A 472 0.10 2.17 -10.82
CA HIS A 472 0.76 2.28 -9.53
C HIS A 472 1.29 0.90 -9.10
N TRP A 473 2.59 0.77 -8.81
CA TRP A 473 3.27 -0.51 -8.55
C TRP A 473 2.66 -1.41 -7.47
N ALA A 474 2.13 -0.84 -6.39
CA ALA A 474 1.45 -1.61 -5.35
C ALA A 474 0.06 -2.14 -5.75
N LYS A 475 -0.61 -1.59 -6.77
CA LYS A 475 -2.03 -1.91 -7.02
C LYS A 475 -2.20 -3.06 -8.01
N ASN A 476 -3.45 -3.46 -8.25
CA ASN A 476 -3.77 -4.49 -9.22
C ASN A 476 -3.85 -3.90 -10.63
N TRP A 477 -3.39 -4.66 -11.61
CA TRP A 477 -3.72 -4.49 -13.01
C TRP A 477 -3.68 -5.85 -13.70
N SER A 478 -4.42 -6.03 -14.79
CA SER A 478 -4.53 -7.35 -15.46
C SER A 478 -4.36 -7.31 -16.97
N THR A 479 -4.50 -6.15 -17.63
CA THR A 479 -4.48 -6.06 -19.09
C THR A 479 -3.16 -5.57 -19.67
N LEU A 480 -2.17 -5.30 -18.82
CA LEU A 480 -0.90 -4.71 -19.26
C LEU A 480 0.05 -5.79 -19.77
N GLY A 481 0.32 -5.74 -21.08
CA GLY A 481 1.31 -6.62 -21.72
C GLY A 481 2.73 -6.08 -21.56
N LYS A 482 3.72 -6.97 -21.60
CA LYS A 482 5.14 -6.61 -21.42
C LYS A 482 5.68 -5.55 -22.39
N ARG A 483 5.33 -5.64 -23.68
CA ARG A 483 5.80 -4.65 -24.69
C ARG A 483 5.25 -3.25 -24.39
N GLU A 484 3.97 -3.20 -24.06
CA GLU A 484 3.28 -1.97 -23.67
C GLU A 484 3.90 -1.39 -22.40
N PHE A 485 4.14 -2.25 -21.39
CA PHE A 485 4.86 -1.91 -20.17
C PHE A 485 6.20 -1.23 -20.45
N LYS A 486 7.03 -1.83 -21.32
CA LYS A 486 8.33 -1.26 -21.69
C LYS A 486 8.22 0.12 -22.32
N SER A 487 7.22 0.33 -23.19
CA SER A 487 7.02 1.63 -23.84
C SER A 487 6.66 2.75 -22.86
N MET A 488 6.06 2.44 -21.71
CA MET A 488 5.70 3.45 -20.68
C MET A 488 6.93 4.09 -20.02
N TYR A 489 8.04 3.36 -19.91
CA TYR A 489 9.25 3.81 -19.20
C TYR A 489 10.45 4.03 -20.13
N GLY A 490 10.50 3.38 -21.29
CA GLY A 490 11.56 3.55 -22.28
C GLY A 490 12.96 3.33 -21.70
N GLU A 491 13.88 4.24 -21.99
CA GLU A 491 15.28 4.20 -21.53
C GLU A 491 15.43 4.10 -20.00
N ASN A 492 14.47 4.61 -19.22
CA ASN A 492 14.54 4.51 -17.76
C ASN A 492 14.40 3.06 -17.30
N LEU A 493 13.55 2.26 -17.96
CA LEU A 493 13.44 0.84 -17.63
C LEU A 493 14.71 0.08 -18.02
N GLU A 494 15.31 0.41 -19.16
CA GLU A 494 16.57 -0.19 -19.59
C GLU A 494 17.68 0.06 -18.56
N LYS A 495 17.86 1.32 -18.15
CA LYS A 495 18.82 1.71 -17.10
C LYS A 495 18.54 0.99 -15.79
N TRP A 496 17.28 0.92 -15.36
CA TRP A 496 16.91 0.23 -14.12
C TRP A 496 17.24 -1.27 -14.18
N VAL A 497 16.93 -1.94 -15.30
CA VAL A 497 17.23 -3.37 -15.50
C VAL A 497 18.74 -3.61 -15.54
N ASP A 498 19.51 -2.72 -16.16
CA ASP A 498 20.98 -2.83 -16.20
C ASP A 498 21.58 -2.71 -14.80
N ILE A 499 21.09 -1.76 -13.98
CA ILE A 499 21.50 -1.62 -12.58
C ILE A 499 21.16 -2.87 -11.79
N ARG A 500 19.92 -3.37 -11.90
CA ARG A 500 19.48 -4.62 -11.26
C ARG A 500 20.45 -5.75 -11.59
N LYS A 501 20.73 -5.99 -12.88
CA LYS A 501 21.63 -7.07 -13.31
C LYS A 501 23.06 -6.89 -12.79
N ARG A 502 23.52 -5.66 -12.63
CA ARG A 502 24.86 -5.36 -12.09
C ARG A 502 24.96 -5.67 -10.59
N VAL A 503 23.94 -5.29 -9.81
CA VAL A 503 23.95 -5.48 -8.35
C VAL A 503 23.40 -6.84 -7.90
N ASP A 504 22.64 -7.50 -8.77
CA ASP A 504 22.07 -8.83 -8.57
C ASP A 504 22.05 -9.66 -9.87
N GLY A 505 23.24 -10.03 -10.33
CA GLY A 505 23.43 -10.80 -11.57
C GLY A 505 22.85 -12.21 -11.54
N ASN A 506 22.71 -12.82 -10.36
CA ASN A 506 22.13 -14.14 -10.17
C ASN A 506 20.61 -14.10 -9.94
N GLY A 507 20.00 -12.91 -9.83
CA GLY A 507 18.58 -12.75 -9.59
C GLY A 507 18.12 -13.29 -8.23
N VAL A 508 18.94 -13.15 -7.18
CA VAL A 508 18.58 -13.53 -5.80
C VAL A 508 17.35 -12.77 -5.35
N PHE A 509 17.17 -11.51 -5.74
CA PHE A 509 16.04 -10.67 -5.35
C PHE A 509 14.93 -10.62 -6.40
N LEU A 510 15.03 -11.42 -7.47
CA LEU A 510 13.99 -11.48 -8.49
C LEU A 510 12.82 -12.32 -8.01
N ASN A 511 11.64 -11.72 -7.90
CA ASN A 511 10.38 -12.44 -7.75
C ASN A 511 9.64 -12.56 -9.09
N ASP A 512 8.65 -13.45 -9.15
CA ASP A 512 7.94 -13.76 -10.39
C ASP A 512 7.14 -12.56 -10.93
N PHE A 513 6.63 -11.72 -10.03
CA PHE A 513 5.94 -10.49 -10.40
C PHE A 513 6.84 -9.50 -11.15
N VAL A 514 8.03 -9.23 -10.60
CA VAL A 514 9.02 -8.34 -11.21
C VAL A 514 9.54 -8.94 -12.52
N ASN A 515 9.81 -10.26 -12.53
CA ASN A 515 10.28 -10.97 -13.71
C ASN A 515 9.28 -10.90 -14.88
N LEU A 516 7.98 -11.03 -14.60
CA LEU A 516 6.91 -11.01 -15.60
C LEU A 516 6.92 -9.69 -16.42
N TYR A 517 7.12 -8.56 -15.74
CA TYR A 517 7.00 -7.24 -16.36
C TYR A 517 8.34 -6.63 -16.80
N LEU A 518 9.43 -6.85 -16.06
CA LEU A 518 10.66 -6.07 -16.24
C LEU A 518 11.77 -6.82 -17.01
N GLU A 519 11.84 -8.14 -16.96
CA GLU A 519 12.94 -8.90 -17.57
C GLU A 519 12.52 -9.69 -18.80
N ASP A 520 13.29 -9.61 -19.89
CA ASP A 520 13.15 -10.49 -21.06
C ASP A 520 13.53 -11.93 -20.70
N GLY A 521 12.52 -12.74 -20.39
CA GLY A 521 12.69 -14.13 -20.02
C GLY A 521 13.63 -14.87 -20.97
N ASN A 522 14.76 -15.30 -20.40
CA ASN A 522 15.51 -16.48 -20.81
C ASN A 522 16.04 -17.21 -19.55
N GLY A 523 15.24 -17.20 -18.49
CA GLY A 523 15.48 -18.05 -17.32
C GLY A 523 14.86 -19.41 -17.60
N ASN A 524 15.67 -20.37 -18.05
CA ASN A 524 15.36 -21.81 -18.02
C ASN A 524 15.25 -22.29 -16.56
N GLY A 525 14.22 -21.84 -15.87
CA GLY A 525 13.60 -22.60 -14.79
C GLY A 525 12.18 -22.80 -15.26
N GLU A 526 11.90 -23.98 -15.82
CA GLU A 526 10.52 -24.47 -15.90
C GLU A 526 9.93 -24.27 -14.50
N LEU A 527 9.02 -23.31 -14.39
CA LEU A 527 8.00 -23.38 -13.38
C LEU A 527 7.30 -24.69 -13.70
N GLU A 528 7.49 -25.72 -12.86
CA GLU A 528 6.39 -26.63 -12.64
C GLU A 528 5.22 -25.73 -12.28
N GLU A 529 4.32 -25.52 -13.25
CA GLU A 529 2.93 -25.28 -12.93
C GLU A 529 2.56 -26.41 -11.98
N VAL A 530 2.54 -26.13 -10.68
CA VAL A 530 1.80 -26.95 -9.74
C VAL A 530 0.32 -26.62 -9.96
N GLU A 531 -0.17 -26.87 -11.16
CA GLU A 531 -1.53 -27.34 -11.37
C GLU A 531 -1.61 -28.71 -10.71
N GLY A 532 -1.92 -28.73 -9.41
CA GLY A 532 -2.17 -30.00 -8.71
C GLY A 532 -1.60 -30.14 -7.31
N MET A 533 -1.88 -29.21 -6.39
CA MET A 533 -1.86 -29.52 -4.95
C MET A 533 -3.11 -29.03 -4.21
N PHE A 534 -4.23 -28.89 -4.93
CA PHE A 534 -5.56 -28.95 -4.34
C PHE A 534 -6.36 -30.00 -5.10
N GLY A 535 -6.09 -31.27 -4.81
CA GLY A 535 -7.10 -32.29 -5.08
C GLY A 535 -8.28 -32.00 -4.16
N GLU A 536 -9.51 -32.02 -4.69
CA GLU A 536 -10.77 -31.84 -3.93
C GLU A 536 -10.86 -32.70 -2.65
N LYS A 537 -10.03 -33.74 -2.52
CA LYS A 537 -9.93 -34.62 -1.35
C LYS A 537 -9.12 -34.05 -0.16
N ASP A 538 -8.32 -33.00 -0.34
CA ASP A 538 -7.55 -32.38 0.75
C ASP A 538 -8.29 -31.19 1.40
N GLU A 539 -9.23 -30.55 0.69
CA GLU A 539 -10.13 -29.55 1.30
C GLU A 539 -11.03 -30.17 2.37
N GLU A 540 -11.60 -31.37 2.13
CA GLU A 540 -12.41 -32.07 3.14
C GLU A 540 -11.62 -32.42 4.40
N LYS A 541 -10.34 -32.79 4.26
CA LYS A 541 -9.46 -33.12 5.40
C LYS A 541 -9.02 -31.89 6.20
N VAL A 542 -8.85 -30.75 5.53
CA VAL A 542 -8.55 -29.46 6.19
C VAL A 542 -9.81 -28.95 6.92
N ILE A 543 -10.99 -29.07 6.31
CA ILE A 543 -12.28 -28.72 6.92
C ILE A 543 -12.59 -29.64 8.12
N GLU A 544 -12.31 -30.96 8.04
CA GLU A 544 -12.47 -31.88 9.17
C GLU A 544 -11.51 -31.56 10.34
N LYS A 545 -10.27 -31.17 10.05
CA LYS A 545 -9.29 -30.76 11.07
C LYS A 545 -9.68 -29.43 11.73
N GLU A 546 -10.18 -28.46 10.97
CA GLU A 546 -10.70 -27.20 11.52
C GLU A 546 -11.97 -27.41 12.36
N ALA A 547 -12.89 -28.28 11.94
CA ALA A 547 -14.09 -28.61 12.70
C ALA A 547 -13.76 -29.29 14.04
N LYS A 548 -12.78 -30.21 14.06
CA LYS A 548 -12.28 -30.85 15.29
C LYS A 548 -11.51 -29.88 16.20
N TRP A 549 -10.85 -28.86 15.64
CA TRP A 549 -10.15 -27.83 16.43
C TRP A 549 -11.13 -26.83 17.05
N LYS A 550 -12.12 -26.34 16.29
CA LYS A 550 -13.18 -25.44 16.77
C LYS A 550 -14.11 -26.11 17.81
N GLY A 551 -14.42 -27.40 17.65
CA GLY A 551 -15.21 -28.16 18.62
C GLY A 551 -14.55 -28.31 20.00
N LYS A 552 -13.21 -28.39 20.06
CA LYS A 552 -12.48 -28.50 21.34
C LYS A 552 -12.35 -27.18 22.10
N GLN A 553 -12.42 -26.03 21.43
CA GLN A 553 -12.46 -24.73 22.10
C GLN A 553 -13.86 -24.38 22.63
N ALA A 554 -14.93 -24.81 21.94
CA ALA A 554 -16.31 -24.55 22.37
C ALA A 554 -16.68 -25.29 23.68
N VAL A 555 -16.14 -26.50 23.90
CA VAL A 555 -16.42 -27.30 25.12
C VAL A 555 -15.65 -26.78 26.35
N ARG A 556 -14.60 -25.97 26.16
CA ARG A 556 -13.79 -25.42 27.27
C ARG A 556 -14.23 -24.02 27.74
N ARG A 557 -15.19 -23.38 27.08
CA ARG A 557 -15.69 -22.02 27.42
C ARG A 557 -17.09 -21.99 28.03
N LEU A 558 -17.72 -23.14 28.26
CA LEU A 558 -19.11 -23.23 28.76
C LEU A 558 -19.22 -23.60 30.26
N SER A 559 -18.17 -23.41 31.07
CA SER A 559 -18.22 -23.78 32.50
C SER A 559 -18.00 -22.66 33.51
N ASP A 560 -17.91 -21.39 33.12
CA ASP A 560 -17.80 -20.29 34.10
C ASP A 560 -18.62 -19.08 33.67
N GLU A 561 -19.91 -19.07 34.05
CA GLU A 561 -20.70 -17.85 34.20
C GLU A 561 -21.48 -17.91 35.52
N SER A 562 -21.20 -16.95 36.41
CA SER A 562 -22.12 -16.55 37.47
C SER A 562 -22.09 -15.04 37.64
N ASP A 563 -23.25 -14.45 37.34
CA ASP A 563 -23.88 -13.26 37.94
C ASP A 563 -23.10 -11.94 38.07
N VAL A 564 -23.43 -10.98 37.20
CA VAL A 564 -23.61 -9.56 37.61
C VAL A 564 -24.76 -8.91 36.81
N THR A 565 -25.83 -8.56 37.51
CA THR A 565 -26.94 -7.72 37.04
C THR A 565 -26.53 -6.25 36.85
N MET A 566 -26.87 -5.64 35.72
CA MET A 566 -26.79 -4.19 35.49
C MET A 566 -28.19 -3.61 35.22
N THR A 567 -28.61 -2.69 36.08
CA THR A 567 -29.85 -1.92 35.98
C THR A 567 -29.74 -0.82 34.92
N ALA A 568 -30.73 -0.75 34.02
CA ALA A 568 -30.84 0.31 33.01
C ALA A 568 -31.39 1.61 33.62
N SER A 569 -30.74 2.75 33.33
CA SER A 569 -31.34 4.08 33.48
C SER A 569 -31.48 4.74 32.11
N SER A 570 -32.73 4.99 31.72
CA SER A 570 -33.13 5.69 30.51
C SER A 570 -32.79 7.18 30.55
N GLY A 571 -32.01 7.66 29.58
CA GLY A 571 -31.71 9.08 29.38
C GLY A 571 -31.72 9.46 27.89
N SER A 572 -32.85 10.03 27.45
CA SER A 572 -33.03 10.98 26.34
C SER A 572 -32.01 10.95 25.17
N LEU A 573 -32.30 10.15 24.13
CA LEU A 573 -31.73 10.28 22.78
C LEU A 573 -32.43 11.40 22.00
N ARG A 574 -31.79 12.57 21.87
CA ARG A 574 -32.11 13.54 20.81
C ARG A 574 -30.85 14.20 20.24
N ASN A 575 -30.72 14.06 18.92
CA ASN A 575 -30.01 14.91 17.95
C ASN A 575 -28.48 15.01 18.03
N SER A 576 -27.79 14.16 17.26
CA SER A 576 -26.53 14.46 16.55
C SER A 576 -26.17 13.26 15.65
N LEU A 577 -26.51 13.32 14.34
CA LEU A 577 -26.39 12.18 13.41
C LEU A 577 -25.76 12.54 12.06
N LEU A 578 -25.07 13.67 11.92
CA LEU A 578 -24.52 14.10 10.64
C LEU A 578 -23.09 14.61 10.80
N ALA A 579 -22.15 13.89 10.18
CA ALA A 579 -20.94 14.37 9.52
C ALA A 579 -19.81 13.35 9.68
N GLY A 580 -19.60 12.51 8.65
CA GLY A 580 -18.31 11.86 8.51
C GLY A 580 -18.15 11.26 7.14
N SER A 581 -17.04 11.59 6.48
CA SER A 581 -16.61 11.02 5.21
C SER A 581 -15.77 9.75 5.43
N TYR A 582 -15.26 9.19 4.34
CA TYR A 582 -14.23 8.16 4.37
C TYR A 582 -12.95 8.60 5.15
N ASP A 583 -12.69 9.91 5.28
CA ASP A 583 -11.52 10.45 5.98
C ASP A 583 -11.56 10.29 7.51
N HIS A 584 -12.74 10.02 8.09
CA HIS A 584 -12.91 9.99 9.55
C HIS A 584 -13.20 8.59 10.10
N LEU A 585 -12.93 7.59 9.29
CA LEU A 585 -12.98 6.20 9.69
C LEU A 585 -11.72 5.92 10.51
N ARG A 586 -11.82 6.07 11.83
CA ARG A 586 -10.79 5.56 12.75
C ARG A 586 -10.91 4.04 12.80
N ALA A 587 -9.80 3.35 13.03
CA ALA A 587 -9.83 1.93 13.40
C ALA A 587 -10.78 1.78 14.61
N SER A 588 -11.98 1.27 14.37
CA SER A 588 -12.81 0.77 15.45
C SER A 588 -12.11 -0.47 16.01
N GLU A 589 -12.14 -0.64 17.33
CA GLU A 589 -11.63 -1.83 18.04
C GLU A 589 -12.15 -3.17 17.46
N THR A 590 -13.21 -3.10 16.64
CA THR A 590 -13.82 -4.23 15.94
C THR A 590 -12.84 -5.02 15.04
N GLU A 591 -11.87 -4.39 14.37
CA GLU A 591 -10.85 -5.14 13.60
C GLU A 591 -9.70 -5.66 14.49
N MET A 592 -9.32 -4.91 15.53
CA MET A 592 -8.30 -5.36 16.49
C MET A 592 -8.72 -6.63 17.24
N SER A 593 -10.02 -6.82 17.50
CA SER A 593 -10.53 -8.05 18.14
C SER A 593 -10.35 -9.33 17.30
N PHE A 594 -10.05 -9.20 16.00
CA PHE A 594 -9.71 -10.33 15.13
C PHE A 594 -8.20 -10.44 14.85
N MET A 595 -7.38 -9.50 15.37
CA MET A 595 -5.95 -9.39 15.06
C MET A 595 -4.97 -9.56 16.23
N GLU A 596 -5.41 -9.82 17.47
CA GLU A 596 -4.48 -10.16 18.57
C GLU A 596 -4.53 -11.63 18.95
N VAL A 597 -3.38 -12.33 18.93
CA VAL A 597 -2.54 -12.53 20.14
C VAL A 597 -1.15 -13.03 19.72
N GLU A 598 -0.14 -12.16 19.71
CA GLU A 598 1.05 -12.28 20.56
C GLU A 598 1.46 -10.85 20.92
N GLY A 599 1.22 -10.46 22.18
CA GLY A 599 1.44 -9.10 22.66
C GLY A 599 2.92 -8.71 22.68
N PRO A 600 3.24 -7.40 22.70
CA PRO A 600 4.61 -6.93 22.84
C PRO A 600 5.18 -7.30 24.21
N PRO A 601 6.49 -7.59 24.33
CA PRO A 601 7.12 -7.76 25.63
C PRO A 601 7.13 -6.41 26.38
N PRO A 602 7.09 -6.43 27.72
CA PRO A 602 7.11 -5.21 28.52
C PRO A 602 8.43 -4.46 28.34
N PHE A 603 8.34 -3.17 28.01
CA PHE A 603 9.46 -2.24 28.11
C PHE A 603 9.96 -2.22 29.56
N ALA A 604 11.24 -2.53 29.75
CA ALA A 604 11.93 -2.27 31.01
C ALA A 604 12.43 -0.83 31.00
N ASP A 605 12.08 -0.06 32.03
CA ASP A 605 12.59 1.28 32.30
C ASP A 605 14.13 1.30 32.29
N LEU A 606 14.70 2.19 31.49
CA LEU A 606 16.04 2.76 31.65
C LEU A 606 16.01 4.25 31.29
#